data_AF-A0A499UKV0-F1
#
_entry.id   AF-A0A499UKV0-F1
#
_cell.length_a   1.000
_cell.length_b   1.000
_cell.length_c   1.000
_cell.angle_alpha   90.00
_cell.angle_beta   90.00
_cell.angle_gamma   90.00
#
_symmetry.space_group_name_H-M   'P 1'
#
loop_
_entity.id
_entity.type
_entity.pdbx_description
1 polymer ?
#
loop_
_entity_poly.entity_id
_entity_poly.type
_entity_poly.pdbx_seq_one_letter_code
_entity_poly.pdbx_strand_id
1 'polypeptide(L)'
;MAGTGMIAMQEAITPLGRMATPEEAAAAAVWLCSDAAAYVTGIALSVDGAAGVRIVAVEERPTTKKFLHAVHGPDVVPDHERHRHRNGPGIGEHRLR
;
A
#
# COMPACT_ATOMS: atom_id res chain seq x y z
N MET A 1 18.49 -23.11 -26.04
CA MET A 1 18.62 -22.38 -24.76
C MET A 1 18.46 -20.86 -24.87
N ALA A 2 18.05 -20.30 -26.02
CA ALA A 2 17.77 -18.86 -26.15
C ALA A 2 16.42 -18.43 -25.52
N GLY A 3 15.43 -19.34 -25.45
CA GLY A 3 14.08 -19.01 -24.97
C GLY A 3 13.96 -18.75 -23.46
N THR A 4 14.75 -19.45 -22.64
CA THR A 4 14.71 -19.31 -21.17
C THR A 4 15.24 -17.94 -20.72
N GLY A 5 16.26 -17.40 -21.40
CA GLY A 5 16.79 -16.07 -21.10
C GLY A 5 15.79 -14.95 -21.37
N MET A 6 14.96 -15.11 -22.41
CA MET A 6 13.91 -14.15 -22.74
C MET A 6 12.79 -14.12 -21.68
N ILE A 7 12.39 -15.30 -21.19
CA ILE A 7 11.39 -15.42 -20.12
C ILE A 7 11.90 -14.75 -18.84
N ALA A 8 13.12 -15.08 -18.41
CA ALA A 8 13.70 -14.50 -17.20
C ALA A 8 13.84 -12.97 -17.29
N MET A 9 14.22 -12.43 -18.45
CA MET A 9 14.27 -10.99 -18.69
C MET A 9 12.89 -10.35 -18.52
N GLN A 10 11.84 -10.99 -19.08
CA GLN A 10 10.49 -10.46 -19.01
C GLN A 10 9.93 -10.51 -17.58
N GLU A 11 10.18 -11.58 -16.83
CA GLU A 11 9.76 -11.72 -15.43
C GLU A 11 10.40 -10.65 -14.54
N ALA A 12 11.67 -10.30 -14.79
CA ALA A 12 12.39 -9.28 -14.01
C ALA A 12 11.83 -7.86 -14.19
N ILE A 13 11.25 -7.56 -15.37
CA ILE A 13 10.68 -6.22 -15.65
C ILE A 13 9.17 -6.15 -15.44
N THR A 14 8.51 -7.28 -15.21
CA THR A 14 7.06 -7.35 -15.00
C THR A 14 6.77 -7.24 -13.50
N PRO A 15 6.06 -6.22 -13.01
CA PRO A 15 5.70 -6.12 -11.60
C PRO A 15 4.96 -7.34 -11.00
N LEU A 16 4.19 -8.07 -11.81
CA LEU A 16 3.59 -9.34 -11.39
C LEU A 16 4.60 -10.50 -11.18
N GLY A 17 5.87 -10.30 -11.56
CA GLY A 17 6.97 -11.23 -11.30
C GLY A 17 6.91 -12.55 -12.06
N ARG A 18 6.05 -12.65 -13.09
CA ARG A 18 5.88 -13.85 -13.90
C ARG A 18 5.44 -13.51 -15.32
N MET A 19 5.64 -14.46 -16.22
CA MET A 19 4.98 -14.44 -17.52
C MET A 19 3.47 -14.67 -17.39
N ALA A 20 2.70 -14.01 -18.25
CA ALA A 20 1.30 -14.33 -18.47
C ALA A 20 1.18 -15.69 -19.18
N THR A 21 0.13 -16.45 -18.87
CA THR A 21 -0.23 -17.61 -19.66
C THR A 21 -0.95 -17.18 -20.95
N PRO A 22 -0.94 -18.00 -22.02
CA PRO A 22 -1.69 -17.70 -23.23
C PRO A 22 -3.19 -17.46 -22.98
N GLU A 23 -3.77 -18.18 -22.02
CA GLU A 23 -5.18 -18.09 -21.64
C GLU A 23 -5.51 -16.73 -21.01
N GLU A 24 -4.59 -16.13 -20.26
CA GLU A 24 -4.78 -14.79 -19.67
C GLU A 24 -4.87 -13.71 -20.75
N ALA A 25 -4.02 -13.80 -21.78
CA ALA A 25 -4.10 -12.91 -22.94
C ALA A 25 -5.38 -13.15 -23.75
N ALA A 26 -5.75 -14.41 -23.97
CA ALA A 26 -6.97 -14.78 -24.68
C ALA A 26 -8.24 -14.30 -23.94
N ALA A 27 -8.27 -14.37 -22.60
CA ALA A 27 -9.39 -13.90 -21.79
C ALA A 27 -9.63 -12.40 -21.98
N ALA A 28 -8.57 -11.59 -22.07
CA ALA A 28 -8.69 -10.16 -22.36
C ALA A 28 -9.28 -9.91 -23.76
N ALA A 29 -8.86 -10.69 -24.76
CA ALA A 29 -9.43 -10.62 -26.11
C ALA A 29 -10.91 -11.03 -26.13
N VAL A 30 -11.28 -12.12 -25.44
CA VAL A 30 -12.68 -12.57 -25.30
C VAL A 30 -13.53 -11.49 -24.63
N TRP A 31 -13.01 -10.85 -23.58
CA TRP A 31 -13.70 -9.73 -22.93
C TRP A 31 -13.91 -8.55 -23.89
N LEU A 32 -12.89 -8.15 -24.67
CA LEU A 32 -13.00 -7.09 -25.67
C LEU A 32 -14.04 -7.41 -26.76
N CYS A 33 -14.25 -8.69 -27.08
CA CYS A 33 -15.26 -9.13 -28.05
C CYS A 33 -16.66 -9.31 -27.44
N SER A 34 -16.83 -9.08 -26.14
CA SER A 34 -18.11 -9.27 -25.45
C SER A 34 -18.90 -7.95 -25.32
N ASP A 35 -20.20 -8.06 -25.04
CA ASP A 35 -21.07 -6.91 -24.76
C ASP A 35 -20.58 -6.06 -23.58
N ALA A 36 -19.83 -6.64 -22.65
CA ALA A 36 -19.27 -5.92 -21.51
C ALA A 36 -18.26 -4.83 -21.91
N ALA A 37 -17.68 -4.93 -23.12
CA ALA A 37 -16.75 -3.96 -23.67
C ALA A 37 -17.37 -3.09 -24.77
N ALA A 38 -18.71 -3.06 -24.93
CA ALA A 38 -19.40 -2.44 -26.08
C ALA A 38 -19.10 -0.94 -26.31
N TYR A 39 -18.60 -0.20 -25.31
CA TYR A 39 -18.21 1.20 -25.43
C TYR A 39 -16.69 1.44 -25.39
N VAL A 40 -15.91 0.37 -25.34
CA VAL A 40 -14.45 0.41 -25.31
C VAL A 40 -13.94 0.31 -26.74
N THR A 41 -13.50 1.44 -27.30
CA THR A 41 -13.04 1.53 -28.69
C THR A 41 -11.81 2.43 -28.81
N GLY A 42 -11.00 2.21 -29.84
CA GLY A 42 -9.84 3.05 -30.18
C GLY A 42 -8.66 2.95 -29.21
N ILE A 43 -8.64 1.95 -28.32
CA ILE A 43 -7.59 1.78 -27.32
C ILE A 43 -6.73 0.55 -27.60
N ALA A 44 -5.45 0.62 -27.21
CA ALA A 44 -4.58 -0.53 -27.07
C ALA A 44 -4.59 -0.98 -25.61
N LEU A 45 -5.25 -2.10 -25.32
CA LEU A 45 -5.30 -2.67 -23.96
C LEU A 45 -4.02 -3.44 -23.67
N SER A 46 -3.19 -2.95 -22.75
CA SER A 46 -2.00 -3.68 -22.31
C SER A 46 -2.37 -4.91 -21.48
N VAL A 47 -1.77 -6.06 -21.83
CA VAL A 47 -1.87 -7.33 -21.09
C VAL A 47 -0.46 -7.85 -20.83
N ASP A 48 0.29 -7.12 -20.02
CA ASP A 48 1.74 -7.26 -19.85
C ASP A 48 2.20 -7.32 -18.38
N GLY A 49 1.26 -7.48 -17.45
CA GLY A 49 1.54 -7.48 -16.01
C GLY A 49 2.18 -6.18 -15.50
N ALA A 50 1.88 -5.06 -16.16
CA ALA A 50 2.42 -3.72 -15.92
C ALA A 50 3.89 -3.52 -16.32
N ALA A 51 4.46 -4.37 -17.18
CA ALA A 51 5.83 -4.18 -17.68
C ALA A 51 6.04 -2.84 -18.41
N GLY A 52 5.01 -2.34 -19.11
CA GLY A 52 5.05 -1.07 -19.84
C GLY A 52 4.86 0.19 -18.99
N VAL A 53 4.48 0.06 -17.71
CA VAL A 53 4.17 1.21 -16.84
C VAL A 53 5.15 1.30 -15.69
N ARG A 54 5.58 2.52 -15.36
CA ARG A 54 6.37 2.77 -14.15
C ARG A 54 5.44 2.86 -12.95
N ILE A 55 5.45 1.84 -12.10
CA ILE A 55 4.83 1.90 -10.79
C ILE A 55 5.82 2.61 -9.85
N VAL A 56 5.44 3.79 -9.37
CA VAL A 56 6.15 4.44 -8.27
C VAL A 56 5.64 3.84 -6.96
N ALA A 57 6.56 3.36 -6.12
CA ALA A 57 6.20 2.96 -4.77
C ALA A 57 5.63 4.20 -4.07
N VAL A 58 4.36 4.13 -3.67
CA VAL A 58 3.80 5.12 -2.76
C VAL A 58 4.39 4.82 -1.40
N GLU A 59 5.37 5.61 -1.00
CA GLU A 59 5.85 5.56 0.37
C GLU A 59 4.71 6.06 1.28
N GLU A 60 4.31 5.24 2.26
CA GLU A 60 3.27 5.64 3.19
C GLU A 60 3.68 6.93 3.88
N ARG A 61 2.86 7.98 3.76
CA ARG A 61 3.08 9.19 4.54
C ARG A 61 3.01 8.80 6.01
N PRO A 62 4.04 9.05 6.82
CA PRO A 62 3.96 8.76 8.25
C PRO A 62 2.74 9.47 8.82
N THR A 63 1.90 8.71 9.53
CA THR A 63 0.76 9.27 10.26
C THR A 63 1.21 10.47 11.10
N THR A 64 0.37 11.48 11.27
CA THR A 64 0.73 12.78 11.89
C THR A 64 1.53 12.63 13.19
N LYS A 65 1.22 11.60 14.00
CA LYS A 65 1.96 11.24 15.22
C LYS A 65 3.41 10.82 14.95
N LYS A 66 3.67 9.96 13.95
CA LYS A 66 5.03 9.54 13.55
C LYS A 66 5.84 10.70 12.96
N PHE A 67 5.19 11.61 12.21
CA PHE A 67 5.84 12.80 11.67
C PHE A 67 6.23 13.79 12.78
N LEU A 68 5.34 14.06 13.73
CA LEU A 68 5.62 14.95 14.87
C LEU A 68 6.82 14.48 15.71
N HIS A 69 6.92 13.17 16.00
CA HIS A 69 8.06 12.59 16.74
C HIS A 69 9.38 12.67 15.95
N ALA A 70 9.34 12.48 14.64
CA ALA A 70 10.52 12.60 13.79
C ALA A 70 11.05 14.04 13.70
N VAL A 71 10.18 15.04 13.82
CA VAL A 71 10.53 16.47 13.71
C VAL A 71 10.85 17.11 15.08
N HIS A 72 10.18 16.70 16.16
CA HIS A 72 10.24 17.39 17.46
C HIS A 72 10.90 16.59 18.59
N GLY A 73 11.38 15.37 18.34
CA GLY A 73 11.94 14.48 19.37
C GLY A 73 10.86 13.89 20.30
N PRO A 74 11.24 12.98 21.21
CA PRO A 74 10.30 12.14 21.97
C PRO A 74 9.48 12.89 23.04
N ASP A 75 9.79 14.15 23.36
CA ASP A 75 9.33 14.80 24.60
C ASP A 75 8.10 15.72 24.45
N VAL A 76 7.43 15.74 23.29
CA VAL A 76 6.22 16.56 23.11
C VAL A 76 4.96 15.78 23.52
N VAL A 77 4.58 15.91 24.80
CA VAL A 77 3.28 15.44 25.30
C VAL A 77 2.16 16.33 24.73
N PRO A 78 1.15 15.78 24.04
CA PRO A 78 0.01 16.53 23.52
C PRO A 78 -0.74 17.29 24.62
N ASP A 79 -1.24 18.49 24.29
CA ASP A 79 -1.86 19.40 25.27
C ASP A 79 -3.08 18.81 25.98
N HIS A 80 -3.82 17.91 25.31
CA HIS A 80 -4.98 17.21 25.88
C HIS A 80 -4.62 16.16 26.95
N GLU A 81 -3.35 15.73 27.04
CA GLU A 81 -2.89 14.75 28.03
C GLU A 81 -2.36 15.42 29.33
N ARG A 82 -2.12 16.75 29.32
CA ARG A 82 -1.61 17.47 30.50
C ARG A 82 -2.57 17.52 31.69
N HIS A 83 -3.87 17.34 31.48
CA HIS A 83 -4.88 17.49 32.53
C HIS A 83 -5.18 16.21 33.33
N ARG A 84 -4.66 15.04 32.96
CA ARG A 84 -4.97 13.77 33.67
C ARG A 84 -4.08 13.46 34.88
N HIS A 85 -3.07 14.27 35.19
CA HIS A 85 -2.07 13.94 36.22
C HIS A 85 -2.33 14.48 37.63
N ARG A 86 -3.45 15.18 37.88
CA ARG A 86 -3.80 15.66 39.22
C ARG A 86 -5.11 15.01 39.65
N ASN A 87 -5.08 13.79 40.21
CA ASN A 87 -6.08 13.25 41.16
C ASN A 87 -5.70 11.85 41.77
N GLY A 88 -5.26 11.85 43.04
CA GLY A 88 -5.52 10.84 44.09
C GLY A 88 -4.43 9.77 44.41
N PRO A 89 -4.42 9.14 45.63
CA PRO A 89 -5.32 9.30 46.79
C PRO A 89 -4.61 9.68 48.12
N GLY A 90 -5.41 10.22 49.06
CA GLY A 90 -4.98 10.67 50.38
C GLY A 90 -4.61 9.54 51.35
N ILE A 91 -3.67 9.85 52.24
CA ILE A 91 -3.13 8.96 53.28
C ILE A 91 -3.87 9.13 54.61
N GLY A 92 -4.47 8.03 55.09
CA GLY A 92 -4.30 7.45 56.43
C GLY A 92 -4.72 8.20 57.72
N GLU A 93 -5.75 7.63 58.36
CA GLU A 93 -5.88 7.31 59.81
C GLU A 93 -5.97 8.42 60.88
N HIS A 94 -7.13 8.50 61.55
CA HIS A 94 -7.15 8.63 63.02
C HIS A 94 -8.32 7.86 63.65
N ARG A 95 -7.96 6.88 64.48
CA ARG A 95 -8.82 6.12 65.40
C ARG A 95 -9.01 6.96 66.66
N LEU A 96 -10.25 7.31 67.01
CA LEU A 96 -10.65 7.55 68.40
C LEU A 96 -12.03 6.94 68.66
N ARG A 97 -12.18 6.49 69.90
CA ARG A 97 -13.23 5.63 70.46
C ARG A 97 -14.64 6.21 70.37
#